data_AF-A0A6P5SS92-F1
#
_entry.id   AF-A0A6P5SS92-F1
#
_cell.length_a   1.000
_cell.length_b   1.000
_cell.length_c   1.000
_cell.angle_alpha   90.00
_cell.angle_beta   90.00
_cell.angle_gamma   90.00
#
_symmetry.space_group_name_H-M   'P 1'
#
loop_
_entity.id
_entity.type
_entity.pdbx_description
1 polymer ?
#
loop_
_entity_poly.entity_id
_entity_poly.type
_entity_poly.pdbx_seq_one_letter_code
_entity_poly.pdbx_strand_id
1 'polypeptide(L)'
;MRMGYVNGLVCIRNYIDKDISYIALWNPSIQKLKKIPIRTHEPRAQQSPKSEMLDIYGFGYDSTTDDYKLVGIIRKPANEYEVSVYNLKANSWKRIQNMPCSGFSLCNNHMVFSRGALSWLMWKKLHRERQYMIVTLDLASEKYREFPIPVDRIDEIENSMLELDALGDYLCICVNRFMNRCEAWIMKEYGVTESWSLLYSIDTVYSIDMLYAAEFQTYKPVVFSKNGRTVLLKMSKNFKSDSLVWYDLEKKSFKQVEISGLPGVFNFQPTICWGSLCLLDGDPVIV
;
A
#
# COMPACT_ATOMS: atom_id res chain seq x y z
N MET A 1 3.68 -3.95 -12.26
CA MET A 1 3.54 -3.27 -10.95
C MET A 1 2.92 -4.23 -9.94
N ARG A 2 3.45 -4.28 -8.70
CA ARG A 2 2.88 -5.08 -7.59
C ARG A 2 1.65 -4.36 -7.03
N MET A 3 0.55 -5.09 -6.80
CA MET A 3 -0.68 -4.54 -6.22
C MET A 3 -0.91 -4.98 -4.77
N GLY A 4 -0.27 -6.07 -4.35
CA GLY A 4 -0.32 -6.55 -2.98
C GLY A 4 0.30 -7.94 -2.87
N TYR A 5 0.43 -8.43 -1.65
CA TYR A 5 0.92 -9.77 -1.36
C TYR A 5 0.33 -10.23 -0.03
N VAL A 6 0.10 -11.54 0.10
CA VAL A 6 -0.36 -12.17 1.35
C VAL A 6 -0.10 -13.67 1.24
N ASN A 7 0.30 -14.29 2.35
CA ASN A 7 0.55 -15.75 2.42
C ASN A 7 1.44 -16.25 1.26
N GLY A 8 2.54 -15.56 0.96
CA GLY A 8 3.45 -15.95 -0.13
C GLY A 8 2.92 -15.77 -1.57
N LEU A 9 1.64 -15.41 -1.76
CA LEU A 9 1.08 -15.05 -3.06
C LEU A 9 1.32 -13.57 -3.34
N VAL A 10 1.68 -13.25 -4.58
CA VAL A 10 1.91 -11.89 -5.05
C VAL A 10 0.89 -11.57 -6.13
N CYS A 11 0.15 -10.47 -5.95
CA CYS A 11 -0.71 -9.95 -7.00
C CYS A 11 0.06 -8.92 -7.82
N ILE A 12 0.11 -9.16 -9.13
CA ILE A 12 0.82 -8.32 -10.10
C ILE A 12 -0.16 -7.82 -11.17
N ARG A 13 0.03 -6.56 -11.57
CA ARG A 13 -0.59 -5.99 -12.77
C ARG A 13 0.50 -5.71 -13.79
N ASN A 14 0.30 -6.20 -15.00
CA ASN A 14 1.21 -5.96 -16.10
C ASN A 14 0.52 -5.11 -17.16
N TYR A 15 1.19 -4.06 -17.62
CA TYR A 15 0.72 -3.17 -18.67
C TYR A 15 1.38 -3.62 -19.97
N ILE A 16 0.56 -4.03 -20.93
CA ILE A 16 1.00 -4.39 -22.28
C ILE A 16 1.04 -3.12 -23.14
N ASP A 17 0.03 -2.26 -23.00
CA ASP A 17 -0.07 -0.92 -23.58
C ASP A 17 -0.86 -0.01 -22.62
N LYS A 18 -1.03 1.28 -22.96
CA LYS A 18 -1.80 2.27 -22.18
C LYS A 18 -3.20 1.78 -21.83
N ASP A 19 -3.83 1.03 -22.73
CA ASP A 19 -5.22 0.59 -22.60
C ASP A 19 -5.35 -0.90 -22.23
N ILE A 20 -4.25 -1.67 -22.29
CA ILE A 20 -4.27 -3.12 -22.08
C ILE A 20 -3.40 -3.46 -20.89
N SER A 21 -4.04 -3.92 -19.81
CA SER A 21 -3.35 -4.47 -18.65
C SER A 21 -4.00 -5.77 -18.21
N TYR A 22 -3.24 -6.74 -17.74
CA TYR A 22 -3.80 -7.93 -17.08
C TYR A 22 -3.36 -8.01 -15.63
N ILE A 23 -4.17 -8.67 -14.83
CA ILE A 23 -3.89 -8.94 -13.42
C ILE A 23 -3.64 -10.44 -13.27
N ALA A 24 -2.63 -10.80 -12.48
CA ALA A 24 -2.32 -12.18 -12.20
C ALA A 24 -1.88 -12.36 -10.74
N LEU A 25 -2.18 -13.53 -10.21
CA LEU A 25 -1.63 -14.02 -8.96
C LEU A 25 -0.44 -14.92 -9.26
N TRP A 26 0.68 -14.66 -8.62
CA TRP A 26 1.91 -15.42 -8.78
C TRP A 26 2.28 -16.04 -7.43
N ASN A 27 2.54 -17.34 -7.40
CA ASN A 27 3.22 -18.01 -6.31
C ASN A 27 4.69 -18.23 -6.72
N PRO A 28 5.64 -17.42 -6.23
CA PRO A 28 7.05 -17.53 -6.61
C PRO A 28 7.67 -18.86 -6.19
N SER A 29 7.24 -19.44 -5.07
CA SER A 29 7.82 -20.66 -4.49
C SER A 29 7.62 -21.89 -5.36
N ILE A 30 6.48 -21.96 -6.06
CA ILE A 30 6.15 -23.05 -7.00
C ILE A 30 6.13 -22.60 -8.46
N GLN A 31 6.52 -21.35 -8.71
CA GLN A 31 6.56 -20.71 -10.03
C GLN A 31 5.23 -20.79 -10.82
N LYS A 32 4.09 -20.85 -10.13
CA LYS A 32 2.76 -20.89 -10.76
C LYS A 32 2.15 -19.49 -10.87
N LEU A 33 1.53 -19.22 -12.01
CA LEU A 33 0.85 -17.97 -12.31
C LEU A 33 -0.61 -18.24 -12.69
N LYS A 34 -1.53 -17.48 -12.14
CA LYS A 34 -2.96 -17.52 -12.46
C LYS A 34 -3.42 -16.15 -12.91
N LYS A 35 -3.91 -16.05 -14.15
CA LYS A 35 -4.50 -14.81 -14.66
C LYS A 35 -5.90 -14.62 -14.07
N ILE A 36 -6.18 -13.41 -13.64
CA ILE A 36 -7.49 -13.01 -13.16
C ILE A 36 -8.23 -12.36 -14.34
N PRO A 37 -9.50 -12.72 -14.60
CA PRO A 37 -10.29 -12.02 -15.59
C PRO A 37 -10.37 -10.55 -15.20
N ILE A 38 -9.93 -9.67 -16.10
CA ILE A 38 -10.11 -8.23 -15.91
C ILE A 38 -11.62 -8.00 -15.86
N ARG A 39 -12.04 -7.08 -15.01
CA ARG A 39 -13.42 -6.63 -15.00
C ARG A 39 -13.74 -6.06 -16.38
N THR A 40 -14.41 -6.83 -17.23
CA THR A 40 -14.85 -6.36 -18.53
C THR A 40 -15.85 -5.25 -18.28
N HIS A 41 -15.51 -4.03 -18.69
CA HIS A 41 -16.46 -2.93 -18.71
C HIS A 41 -17.70 -3.41 -19.47
N GLU A 42 -18.90 -3.20 -18.92
CA GLU A 42 -20.11 -3.32 -19.72
C GLU A 42 -19.91 -2.45 -20.99
N PRO A 43 -20.18 -2.96 -22.19
CA PRO A 43 -20.09 -2.15 -23.40
C PRO A 43 -21.16 -1.06 -23.31
N ARG A 44 -20.76 0.15 -22.90
CA ARG A 44 -21.68 1.27 -22.78
C ARG A 44 -21.71 2.05 -24.08
N ALA A 45 -22.90 2.08 -24.68
CA ALA A 45 -23.26 3.03 -25.71
C ALA A 45 -22.94 4.45 -25.21
N GLN A 46 -22.06 5.14 -25.94
CA GLN A 46 -21.87 6.59 -25.92
C GLN A 46 -21.45 7.18 -24.55
N GLN A 47 -20.17 7.09 -24.21
CA GLN A 47 -19.54 8.09 -23.33
C GLN A 47 -18.31 8.69 -24.01
N SER A 48 -18.14 9.99 -23.76
CA SER A 48 -17.17 10.86 -24.42
C SER A 48 -15.71 10.45 -24.15
N PRO A 49 -14.77 10.77 -25.05
CA PRO A 49 -13.43 10.16 -25.08
C PRO A 49 -12.45 10.63 -23.99
N LYS A 50 -12.90 11.28 -22.91
CA LYS A 50 -12.01 12.08 -22.02
C LYS A 50 -12.17 11.86 -20.51
N SER A 51 -12.99 10.90 -20.06
CA SER A 51 -13.02 10.53 -18.65
C SER A 51 -12.00 9.42 -18.38
N GLU A 52 -10.77 9.77 -18.01
CA GLU A 52 -9.79 8.80 -17.51
C GLU A 52 -10.32 8.14 -16.23
N MET A 53 -10.93 6.96 -16.40
CA MET A 53 -11.26 6.09 -15.27
C MET A 53 -9.95 5.53 -14.73
N LEU A 54 -9.69 5.78 -13.46
CA LEU A 54 -8.56 5.19 -12.76
C LEU A 54 -9.05 3.92 -12.06
N ASP A 55 -8.46 2.80 -12.47
CA ASP A 55 -8.64 1.51 -11.82
C ASP A 55 -7.51 1.27 -10.82
N ILE A 56 -7.86 1.21 -9.54
CA ILE A 56 -6.95 0.87 -8.46
C ILE A 56 -7.36 -0.47 -7.89
N TYR A 57 -6.38 -1.32 -7.61
CA TYR A 57 -6.65 -2.64 -7.07
C TYR A 57 -5.81 -2.91 -5.81
N GLY A 58 -6.38 -3.73 -4.93
CA GLY A 58 -5.74 -4.23 -3.73
C GLY A 58 -6.00 -5.72 -3.58
N PHE A 59 -5.01 -6.44 -3.08
CA PHE A 59 -5.06 -7.89 -2.90
C PHE A 59 -4.96 -8.26 -1.43
N GLY A 60 -5.83 -9.15 -0.99
CA GLY A 60 -5.87 -9.60 0.40
C GLY A 60 -6.48 -10.98 0.56
N TYR A 61 -6.57 -11.41 1.82
CA TYR A 61 -7.07 -12.72 2.21
C TYR A 61 -8.20 -12.56 3.24
N ASP A 62 -9.31 -13.25 3.00
CA ASP A 62 -10.41 -13.38 3.93
C ASP A 62 -10.32 -14.73 4.62
N SER A 63 -9.91 -14.72 5.89
CA SER A 63 -9.77 -15.95 6.69
C SER A 63 -11.10 -16.59 7.07
N THR A 64 -12.22 -15.87 6.99
CA THR A 64 -13.55 -16.40 7.37
C THR A 64 -14.10 -17.34 6.30
N THR A 65 -13.81 -17.05 5.03
CA THR A 65 -14.20 -17.88 3.88
C THR A 65 -13.02 -18.66 3.29
N ASP A 66 -11.82 -18.47 3.86
CA ASP A 66 -10.55 -19.01 3.36
C ASP A 66 -10.36 -18.66 1.88
N ASP A 67 -10.64 -17.42 1.49
CA ASP A 67 -10.58 -16.99 0.09
C ASP A 67 -9.62 -15.81 -0.11
N TYR A 68 -8.93 -15.83 -1.24
CA TYR A 68 -8.16 -14.69 -1.68
C TYR A 68 -9.05 -13.75 -2.47
N LYS A 69 -9.01 -12.47 -2.11
CA LYS A 69 -9.86 -11.46 -2.71
C LYS A 69 -9.04 -10.37 -3.37
N LEU A 70 -9.52 -9.91 -4.52
CA LEU A 70 -8.99 -8.74 -5.22
C LEU A 70 -10.07 -7.67 -5.21
N VAL A 71 -9.79 -6.54 -4.60
CA VAL A 71 -10.67 -5.37 -4.60
C VAL A 71 -10.26 -4.48 -5.76
N GLY A 72 -11.21 -4.05 -6.56
CA GLY A 72 -11.05 -3.05 -7.61
C GLY A 72 -11.92 -1.83 -7.32
N ILE A 73 -11.32 -0.65 -7.37
CA ILE A 73 -12.00 0.64 -7.26
C ILE A 73 -11.89 1.36 -8.60
N ILE A 74 -13.04 1.79 -9.11
CA ILE A 74 -13.16 2.61 -10.32
C ILE A 74 -13.62 3.99 -9.92
N ARG A 75 -12.82 5.01 -10.25
CA ARG A 75 -13.24 6.40 -10.13
C ARG A 75 -14.19 6.76 -11.29
N LYS A 76 -15.41 7.13 -10.94
CA LYS A 76 -16.43 7.69 -11.83
C LYS A 76 -16.37 9.22 -11.86
N PRO A 77 -17.08 9.88 -12.80
CA PRO A 77 -17.29 11.32 -12.76
C PRO A 77 -17.78 11.80 -11.38
N ALA A 78 -17.51 13.07 -11.05
CA ALA A 78 -17.84 13.69 -9.77
C ALA A 78 -17.20 13.03 -8.52
N ASN A 79 -16.08 12.30 -8.68
CA ASN A 79 -15.39 11.58 -7.60
C ASN A 79 -16.27 10.57 -6.86
N GLU A 80 -17.20 9.93 -7.59
CA GLU A 80 -17.85 8.72 -7.10
C GLU A 80 -16.94 7.52 -7.30
N TYR A 81 -16.97 6.56 -6.38
CA TYR A 81 -16.13 5.37 -6.45
C TYR A 81 -16.97 4.12 -6.41
N GLU A 82 -16.92 3.38 -7.51
CA GLU A 82 -17.52 2.05 -7.58
C GLU A 82 -16.50 1.01 -7.15
N VAL A 83 -16.91 0.14 -6.22
CA VAL A 83 -16.04 -0.91 -5.68
C VAL A 83 -16.58 -2.27 -6.06
N SER A 84 -15.68 -3.16 -6.47
CA SER A 84 -15.98 -4.56 -6.77
C SER A 84 -14.95 -5.46 -6.12
N VAL A 85 -15.38 -6.65 -5.74
CA VAL A 85 -14.56 -7.66 -5.10
C VAL A 85 -14.58 -8.91 -5.96
N TYR A 86 -13.40 -9.35 -6.38
CA TYR A 86 -13.19 -10.64 -6.99
C TYR A 86 -12.93 -11.67 -5.91
N ASN A 87 -13.61 -12.80 -5.99
CA ASN A 87 -13.41 -13.95 -5.11
C ASN A 87 -12.68 -15.04 -5.90
N LEU A 88 -11.52 -15.50 -5.42
CA LEU A 88 -10.68 -16.43 -6.17
C LEU A 88 -11.35 -17.79 -6.29
N LYS A 89 -11.91 -18.32 -5.20
CA LYS A 89 -12.63 -19.61 -5.20
C LYS A 89 -13.83 -19.61 -6.15
N ALA A 90 -14.60 -18.52 -6.16
CA ALA A 90 -15.78 -18.39 -7.03
C ALA A 90 -15.44 -17.93 -8.45
N ASN A 91 -14.16 -17.61 -8.72
CA ASN A 91 -13.65 -17.12 -10.01
C ASN A 91 -14.53 -16.01 -10.64
N SER A 92 -15.02 -15.08 -9.82
CA SER A 92 -16.01 -14.09 -10.25
C SER A 92 -15.91 -12.77 -9.50
N TRP A 93 -16.28 -11.69 -10.20
CA TRP A 93 -16.40 -10.35 -9.65
C TRP A 93 -17.83 -10.12 -9.13
N LYS A 94 -17.92 -9.48 -7.97
CA LYS A 94 -19.17 -9.00 -7.40
C LYS A 94 -19.03 -7.52 -7.09
N ARG A 95 -20.01 -6.71 -7.51
CA ARG A 95 -20.09 -5.30 -7.10
C ARG A 95 -20.60 -5.21 -5.66
N ILE A 96 -19.98 -4.36 -4.86
CA ILE A 96 -20.41 -4.08 -3.48
C ILE A 96 -20.91 -2.63 -3.37
N GLN A 97 -21.31 -2.23 -2.17
CA GLN A 97 -21.72 -0.85 -1.90
C GLN A 97 -20.61 0.12 -2.33
N ASN A 98 -20.99 1.23 -2.96
CA ASN A 98 -20.04 2.29 -3.33
C ASN A 98 -19.35 2.84 -2.07
N MET A 99 -18.14 3.35 -2.22
CA MET A 99 -17.37 3.89 -1.10
C MET A 99 -18.07 5.13 -0.50
N PRO A 100 -18.23 5.24 0.83
CA PRO A 100 -19.01 6.29 1.49
C PRO A 100 -18.31 7.67 1.61
N CYS A 101 -17.37 8.00 0.73
CA CYS A 101 -16.44 9.12 0.95
C CYS A 101 -16.69 10.28 -0.03
N SER A 102 -17.83 10.95 0.10
CA SER A 102 -18.20 12.06 -0.78
C SER A 102 -17.26 13.27 -0.64
N GLY A 103 -16.78 13.78 -1.77
CA GLY A 103 -15.87 14.92 -1.81
C GLY A 103 -14.42 14.61 -1.43
N PHE A 104 -14.08 13.35 -1.13
CA PHE A 104 -12.71 12.90 -0.96
C PHE A 104 -12.14 12.33 -2.26
N SER A 105 -10.84 12.51 -2.45
CA SER A 105 -10.04 11.98 -3.55
C SER A 105 -9.06 10.93 -3.04
N LEU A 106 -8.78 9.91 -3.85
CA LEU A 106 -7.71 8.96 -3.53
C LEU A 106 -6.36 9.68 -3.51
N CYS A 107 -5.54 9.42 -2.49
CA CYS A 107 -4.21 10.04 -2.37
C CYS A 107 -3.22 9.46 -3.39
N ASN A 108 -3.28 8.14 -3.58
CA ASN A 108 -2.41 7.40 -4.47
C ASN A 108 -3.10 6.10 -4.90
N ASN A 109 -2.43 5.34 -5.77
CA ASN A 109 -2.95 4.08 -6.31
C ASN A 109 -2.51 2.86 -5.46
N HIS A 110 -2.35 3.02 -4.14
CA HIS A 110 -1.87 1.97 -3.25
C HIS A 110 -2.93 1.57 -2.22
N MET A 111 -3.16 0.26 -2.11
CA MET A 111 -3.97 -0.37 -1.07
C MET A 111 -3.10 -1.32 -0.26
N VAL A 112 -3.33 -1.33 1.04
CA VAL A 112 -2.52 -2.07 2.01
C VAL A 112 -3.39 -3.14 2.64
N PHE A 113 -2.93 -4.39 2.62
CA PHE A 113 -3.60 -5.46 3.32
C PHE A 113 -3.05 -5.61 4.74
N SER A 114 -3.95 -5.61 5.72
CA SER A 114 -3.62 -5.94 7.11
C SER A 114 -4.85 -6.53 7.80
N ARG A 115 -4.66 -7.60 8.59
CA ARG A 115 -5.69 -8.22 9.45
C ARG A 115 -7.05 -8.46 8.78
N GLY A 116 -7.04 -8.99 7.56
CA GLY A 116 -8.27 -9.36 6.85
C GLY A 116 -8.99 -8.18 6.17
N ALA A 117 -8.35 -7.01 6.09
CA ALA A 117 -8.93 -5.83 5.49
C ALA A 117 -7.94 -5.13 4.55
N LEU A 118 -8.48 -4.37 3.60
CA LEU A 118 -7.70 -3.50 2.73
C LEU A 118 -7.92 -2.04 3.11
N SER A 119 -6.84 -1.30 3.31
CA SER A 119 -6.86 0.10 3.69
C SER A 119 -6.18 0.97 2.63
N TRP A 120 -6.68 2.19 2.43
CA TRP A 120 -6.09 3.20 1.54
C TRP A 120 -6.30 4.61 2.08
N LEU A 121 -5.48 5.55 1.60
CA LEU A 121 -5.56 6.95 1.99
C LEU A 121 -6.47 7.74 1.03
N MET A 122 -7.29 8.58 1.64
CA MET A 122 -8.10 9.57 0.96
C MET A 122 -7.81 10.96 1.51
N TRP A 123 -8.03 11.98 0.68
CA TRP A 123 -7.85 13.36 1.05
C TRP A 123 -8.94 14.26 0.51
N LYS A 124 -9.18 15.37 1.19
CA LYS A 124 -10.06 16.45 0.75
C LYS A 124 -9.37 17.78 0.99
N LYS A 125 -9.47 18.69 0.03
CA LYS A 125 -8.99 20.06 0.19
C LYS A 125 -9.93 20.84 1.11
N LEU A 126 -9.38 21.47 2.14
CA LEU A 126 -10.06 22.40 3.04
C LEU A 126 -9.28 23.71 3.05
N HIS A 127 -9.73 24.70 2.27
CA HIS A 127 -9.04 25.99 2.12
C HIS A 127 -7.53 25.83 1.76
N ARG A 128 -6.62 26.09 2.70
CA ARG A 128 -5.15 26.00 2.54
C ARG A 128 -4.55 24.72 3.15
N GLU A 129 -5.41 23.80 3.58
CA GLU A 129 -5.03 22.57 4.26
C GLU A 129 -5.61 21.36 3.52
N ARG A 130 -5.04 20.18 3.79
CA ARG A 130 -5.59 18.89 3.35
C ARG A 130 -6.02 18.09 4.56
N GLN A 131 -7.29 17.69 4.55
CA GLN A 131 -7.78 16.68 5.47
C GLN A 131 -7.52 15.31 4.86
N TYR A 132 -6.96 14.40 5.66
CA TYR A 132 -6.73 13.03 5.27
C TYR A 132 -7.55 12.08 6.13
N MET A 133 -7.89 10.94 5.56
CA MET A 133 -8.54 9.83 6.25
C MET A 133 -8.06 8.52 5.67
N ILE A 134 -8.13 7.48 6.48
CA ILE A 134 -7.93 6.10 6.05
C ILE A 134 -9.29 5.47 5.88
N VAL A 135 -9.56 4.94 4.70
CA VAL A 135 -10.72 4.07 4.46
C VAL A 135 -10.25 2.64 4.46
N THR A 136 -10.98 1.79 5.15
CA THR A 136 -10.72 0.37 5.27
C THR A 136 -11.94 -0.42 4.83
N LEU A 137 -11.73 -1.44 4.01
CA LEU A 137 -12.74 -2.42 3.64
C LEU A 137 -12.40 -3.77 4.29
N ASP A 138 -13.27 -4.20 5.19
CA ASP A 138 -13.20 -5.53 5.79
C ASP A 138 -13.60 -6.58 4.74
N LEU A 139 -12.70 -7.54 4.43
CA LEU A 139 -12.91 -8.47 3.32
C LEU A 139 -13.94 -9.54 3.62
N ALA A 140 -14.19 -9.86 4.90
CA ALA A 140 -15.16 -10.86 5.32
C ALA A 140 -16.59 -10.31 5.24
N SER A 141 -16.81 -9.14 5.83
CA SER A 141 -18.12 -8.50 5.92
C SER A 141 -18.43 -7.57 4.73
N GLU A 142 -17.44 -7.24 3.90
CA GLU A 142 -17.55 -6.27 2.81
C GLU A 142 -18.02 -4.87 3.28
N LYS A 143 -17.72 -4.51 4.54
CA LYS A 143 -18.11 -3.23 5.16
C LYS A 143 -16.94 -2.27 5.26
N TYR A 144 -17.23 -0.98 5.05
CA TYR A 144 -16.27 0.09 5.19
C TYR A 144 -16.15 0.56 6.64
N ARG A 145 -14.95 1.01 7.00
CA ARG A 145 -14.66 1.79 8.21
C ARG A 145 -13.76 2.95 7.83
N GLU A 146 -13.90 4.04 8.57
CA GLU A 146 -13.15 5.27 8.36
C GLU A 146 -12.38 5.57 9.64
N PHE A 147 -11.10 5.92 9.47
CA PHE A 147 -10.22 6.32 10.57
C PHE A 147 -9.56 7.65 10.24
N PRO A 148 -9.41 8.56 11.21
CA PRO A 148 -8.51 9.68 11.04
C PRO A 148 -7.07 9.16 10.99
N ILE A 149 -6.20 9.93 10.35
CA ILE A 149 -4.75 9.73 10.42
C ILE A 149 -4.23 10.25 11.78
N PRO A 150 -3.06 9.80 12.27
CA PRO A 150 -2.48 10.21 13.56
C PRO A 150 -1.91 11.63 13.59
N VAL A 151 -2.15 12.42 12.54
CA VAL A 151 -1.69 13.80 12.43
C VAL A 151 -2.89 14.64 12.02
N ASP A 152 -3.26 15.63 12.84
CA ASP A 152 -4.52 16.35 12.67
C ASP A 152 -4.63 17.01 11.30
N ARG A 153 -3.58 17.73 10.88
CA ARG A 153 -3.54 18.48 9.62
C ARG A 153 -2.13 18.55 9.08
N ILE A 154 -2.05 18.63 7.75
CA ILE A 154 -0.80 18.83 7.03
C ILE A 154 -1.00 20.06 6.16
N ASP A 155 -0.22 21.10 6.47
CA ASP A 155 -0.22 22.32 5.69
C ASP A 155 0.23 22.03 4.26
N GLU A 156 -0.47 22.62 3.28
CA GLU A 156 -0.10 22.46 1.86
C GLU A 156 1.33 22.96 1.59
N ILE A 157 1.84 23.88 2.42
CA ILE A 157 3.17 24.49 2.31
C ILE A 157 4.27 23.50 2.70
N GLU A 158 4.00 22.53 3.59
CA GLU A 158 5.02 21.60 4.10
C GLU A 158 5.46 20.55 3.07
N ASN A 159 4.80 20.47 1.89
CA ASN A 159 5.07 19.49 0.84
C ASN A 159 5.22 18.05 1.39
N SER A 160 4.44 17.72 2.41
CA SER A 160 4.56 16.44 3.12
C SER A 160 3.97 15.30 2.29
N MET A 161 4.68 14.18 2.25
CA MET A 161 4.24 12.96 1.59
C MET A 161 3.76 11.95 2.65
N LEU A 162 2.51 11.50 2.50
CA LEU A 162 1.93 10.45 3.33
C LEU A 162 1.94 9.13 2.58
N GLU A 163 2.35 8.08 3.26
CA GLU A 163 2.32 6.73 2.73
C GLU A 163 1.74 5.78 3.79
N LEU A 164 0.72 5.02 3.38
CA LEU A 164 0.16 3.94 4.19
C LEU A 164 0.89 2.64 3.84
N ASP A 165 1.22 1.84 4.84
CA ASP A 165 1.72 0.47 4.65
C ASP A 165 1.35 -0.43 5.85
N ALA A 166 1.71 -1.69 5.80
CA ALA A 166 1.65 -2.64 6.89
C ALA A 166 3.05 -2.93 7.39
N LEU A 167 3.23 -2.92 8.71
CA LEU A 167 4.47 -3.32 9.38
C LEU A 167 4.18 -4.52 10.28
N GLY A 168 4.40 -5.72 9.75
CA GLY A 168 3.85 -6.93 10.35
C GLY A 168 2.33 -6.87 10.36
N ASP A 169 1.72 -7.01 11.54
CA ASP A 169 0.26 -6.94 11.70
C ASP A 169 -0.26 -5.54 12.03
N TYR A 170 0.61 -4.53 12.05
CA TYR A 170 0.24 -3.15 12.35
C TYR A 170 -0.03 -2.37 11.06
N LEU A 171 -1.12 -1.60 11.05
CA LEU A 171 -1.28 -0.55 10.06
C LEU A 171 -0.29 0.58 10.39
N CYS A 172 0.47 1.01 9.40
CA CYS A 172 1.53 1.98 9.53
C CYS A 172 1.28 3.17 8.59
N ILE A 173 1.54 4.38 9.07
CA ILE A 173 1.54 5.57 8.22
C ILE A 173 2.86 6.31 8.39
N CYS A 174 3.51 6.56 7.25
CA CYS A 174 4.73 7.35 7.17
C CYS A 174 4.35 8.77 6.77
N VAL A 175 4.85 9.74 7.54
CA VAL A 175 4.69 11.18 7.29
C VAL A 175 6.07 11.74 7.04
N ASN A 176 6.38 11.94 5.76
CA ASN A 176 7.65 12.51 5.32
C ASN A 176 7.44 14.01 5.09
N ARG A 177 7.82 14.84 6.06
CA ARG A 177 7.77 16.31 5.94
C ARG A 177 9.03 16.78 5.26
N PHE A 178 8.87 17.44 4.11
CA PHE A 178 10.01 17.87 3.30
C PHE A 178 10.93 18.80 4.10
N MET A 179 12.25 18.53 4.06
CA MET A 179 13.29 19.28 4.80
C MET A 179 13.08 19.41 6.32
N ASN A 180 12.28 18.54 6.95
CA ASN A 180 12.04 18.57 8.38
C ASN A 180 12.34 17.21 9.01
N ARG A 181 11.40 16.27 8.89
CA ARG A 181 11.47 14.97 9.57
C ARG A 181 10.66 13.90 8.84
N CYS A 182 11.07 12.66 9.03
CA CYS A 182 10.35 11.47 8.65
C CYS A 182 9.82 10.78 9.89
N GLU A 183 8.50 10.71 10.02
CA GLU A 183 7.82 10.05 11.12
C GLU A 183 7.12 8.79 10.61
N ALA A 184 7.14 7.73 11.41
CA ALA A 184 6.27 6.58 11.20
C ALA A 184 5.42 6.37 12.44
N TRP A 185 4.13 6.15 12.21
CA TRP A 185 3.15 5.87 13.25
C TRP A 185 2.55 4.49 12.99
N ILE A 186 2.33 3.73 14.05
CA ILE A 186 1.69 2.41 13.99
C ILE A 186 0.43 2.39 14.85
N MET A 187 -0.63 1.77 14.33
CA MET A 187 -1.88 1.52 15.05
C MET A 187 -1.71 0.23 15.85
N LYS A 188 -1.45 0.34 17.16
CA LYS A 188 -1.16 -0.82 18.02
C LYS A 188 -2.34 -1.77 18.15
N GLU A 189 -3.54 -1.22 18.20
CA GLU A 189 -4.79 -1.97 18.25
C GLU A 189 -5.59 -1.67 16.99
N TYR A 190 -5.72 -2.68 16.15
CA TYR A 190 -6.35 -2.50 14.84
C TYR A 190 -7.80 -2.02 14.96
N GLY A 191 -8.10 -0.91 14.28
CA GLY A 191 -9.41 -0.27 14.32
C GLY A 191 -9.66 0.63 15.53
N VAL A 192 -8.68 0.85 16.41
CA VAL A 192 -8.76 1.76 17.55
C VAL A 192 -7.93 3.00 17.27
N THR A 193 -8.59 4.13 17.00
CA THR A 193 -7.94 5.39 16.63
C THR A 193 -6.94 5.88 17.67
N GLU A 194 -7.29 5.73 18.95
CA GLU A 194 -6.49 6.17 20.09
C GLU A 194 -5.21 5.34 20.28
N SER A 195 -5.10 4.20 19.59
CA SER A 195 -3.95 3.30 19.66
C SER A 195 -2.80 3.68 18.73
N TRP A 196 -2.97 4.74 17.92
CA TRP A 196 -1.89 5.29 17.13
C TRP A 196 -0.72 5.70 18.03
N SER A 197 0.47 5.24 17.68
CA SER A 197 1.68 5.54 18.43
C SER A 197 2.84 5.84 17.49
N LEU A 198 3.65 6.82 17.86
CA LEU A 198 4.85 7.16 17.12
C LEU A 198 5.87 6.03 17.28
N LEU A 199 6.28 5.43 16.18
CA LEU A 199 7.32 4.40 16.13
C LEU A 199 8.70 5.05 16.10
N TYR A 200 8.91 6.00 15.20
CA TYR A 200 10.14 6.78 15.12
C TYR A 200 9.88 8.18 14.55
N SER A 201 10.79 9.09 14.85
CA SER A 201 10.91 10.41 14.22
C SER A 201 12.39 10.62 13.90
N ILE A 202 12.69 10.72 12.61
CA ILE A 202 14.06 10.84 12.07
C ILE A 202 14.17 12.21 11.42
N ASP A 203 15.08 13.04 11.88
CA ASP A 203 15.35 14.33 11.24
C ASP A 203 15.89 14.11 9.82
N THR A 204 15.34 14.84 8.84
CA THR A 204 15.85 14.73 7.48
C THR A 204 17.15 15.51 7.37
N VAL A 205 18.23 14.84 7.00
CA VAL A 205 19.51 15.51 6.73
C VAL A 205 19.34 16.35 5.47
N TYR A 206 19.48 17.67 5.62
CA TYR A 206 19.59 18.61 4.52
C TYR A 206 21.06 18.82 4.20
N SER A 207 21.47 18.39 3.01
CA SER A 207 22.72 18.81 2.40
C SER A 207 22.42 19.49 1.07
N ILE A 208 23.04 20.64 0.87
CA ILE A 208 23.16 21.27 -0.44
C ILE A 208 24.34 20.55 -1.10
N ASP A 209 24.10 19.79 -2.16
CA ASP A 209 25.20 19.26 -2.97
C ASP A 209 25.94 20.41 -3.69
N MET A 210 27.10 20.14 -4.31
CA MET A 210 27.86 21.17 -5.02
C MET A 210 27.09 21.84 -6.19
N LEU A 211 25.90 21.36 -6.55
CA LEU A 211 25.06 21.82 -7.67
C LEU A 211 23.77 22.54 -7.21
N TYR A 212 23.64 22.88 -5.93
CA TYR A 212 22.42 23.50 -5.35
C TYR A 212 21.16 22.62 -5.43
N ALA A 213 21.32 21.30 -5.60
CA ALA A 213 20.20 20.39 -5.47
C ALA A 213 19.96 20.10 -3.98
N ALA A 214 18.73 20.35 -3.51
CA ALA A 214 18.32 19.91 -2.19
C ALA A 214 18.28 18.38 -2.14
N GLU A 215 19.14 17.75 -1.34
CA GLU A 215 19.01 16.34 -1.04
C GLU A 215 18.01 16.14 0.09
N PHE A 216 17.03 15.28 -0.12
CA PHE A 216 16.14 14.81 0.94
C PHE A 216 16.08 13.30 0.97
N GLN A 217 15.87 12.78 2.17
CA GLN A 217 15.77 11.36 2.46
C GLN A 217 14.37 11.06 2.97
N THR A 218 13.80 9.95 2.53
CA THR A 218 12.57 9.39 3.10
C THR A 218 12.87 8.04 3.70
N TYR A 219 12.15 7.71 4.77
CA TYR A 219 12.36 6.47 5.53
C TYR A 219 11.04 5.74 5.66
N LYS A 220 11.01 4.52 5.14
CA LYS A 220 9.83 3.65 5.17
C LYS A 220 10.15 2.36 5.90
N PRO A 221 9.37 1.93 6.91
CA PRO A 221 9.62 0.69 7.61
C PRO A 221 9.26 -0.51 6.73
N VAL A 222 10.06 -1.57 6.83
CA VAL A 222 9.90 -2.82 6.08
C VAL A 222 9.58 -3.96 7.03
N VAL A 223 10.34 -4.10 8.12
CA VAL A 223 10.11 -5.16 9.12
C VAL A 223 10.78 -4.87 10.46
N PHE A 224 10.21 -5.40 11.53
CA PHE A 224 10.89 -5.49 12.81
C PHE A 224 11.98 -6.57 12.81
N SER A 225 13.06 -6.32 13.53
CA SER A 225 13.93 -7.39 14.00
C SER A 225 13.19 -8.35 14.92
N LYS A 226 13.70 -9.57 15.08
CA LYS A 226 13.07 -10.61 15.91
C LYS A 226 12.81 -10.17 17.36
N ASN A 227 13.63 -9.27 17.91
CA ASN A 227 13.49 -8.77 19.27
C ASN A 227 12.73 -7.43 19.36
N GLY A 228 12.25 -6.90 18.23
CA GLY A 228 11.51 -5.63 18.16
C GLY A 228 12.32 -4.37 18.43
N ARG A 229 13.62 -4.45 18.74
CA ARG A 229 14.45 -3.29 19.11
C ARG A 229 14.88 -2.45 17.91
N THR A 230 15.05 -3.10 16.77
CA THR A 230 15.42 -2.43 15.52
C THR A 230 14.36 -2.65 14.44
N VAL A 231 14.26 -1.70 13.52
CA VAL A 231 13.39 -1.77 12.34
C VAL A 231 14.24 -1.65 11.10
N LEU A 232 14.01 -2.52 10.12
CA LEU A 232 14.63 -2.41 8.80
C LEU A 232 13.86 -1.33 8.05
N LEU A 233 14.56 -0.29 7.62
CA LEU A 233 14.00 0.81 6.85
C LEU A 233 14.51 0.74 5.42
N LYS A 234 13.62 1.04 4.48
CA LYS A 234 13.99 1.49 3.14
C LYS A 234 14.26 2.99 3.22
N MET A 235 15.51 3.38 3.00
CA MET A 235 15.92 4.77 2.87
C MET A 235 15.96 5.12 1.39
N SER A 236 15.15 6.11 0.97
CA SER A 236 15.17 6.64 -0.40
C SER A 236 15.79 8.02 -0.44
N LYS A 237 16.80 8.23 -1.28
CA LYS A 237 17.42 9.54 -1.53
C LYS A 237 16.86 10.13 -2.81
N ASN A 238 16.21 11.30 -2.71
CA ASN A 238 15.62 12.04 -3.84
C ASN A 238 14.71 11.19 -4.76
N PHE A 239 14.14 10.09 -4.24
CA PHE A 239 13.41 9.08 -5.03
C PHE A 239 14.20 8.47 -6.21
N LYS A 240 15.53 8.54 -6.15
CA LYS A 240 16.43 8.06 -7.22
C LYS A 240 17.25 6.85 -6.82
N SER A 241 17.50 6.68 -5.52
CA SER A 241 18.29 5.58 -4.99
C SER A 241 17.73 5.11 -3.66
N ASP A 242 17.33 3.84 -3.62
CA ASP A 242 16.87 3.17 -2.41
C ASP A 242 17.99 2.31 -1.83
N SER A 243 18.04 2.22 -0.51
CA SER A 243 18.95 1.32 0.23
C SER A 243 18.26 0.81 1.49
N LEU A 244 18.83 -0.21 2.12
CA LEU A 244 18.32 -0.79 3.37
C LEU A 244 19.22 -0.44 4.54
N VAL A 245 18.61 0.02 5.62
CA VAL A 245 19.30 0.36 6.87
C VAL A 245 18.54 -0.22 8.07
N TRP A 246 19.23 -0.78 9.04
CA TRP A 246 18.67 -1.04 10.36
C TRP A 246 18.66 0.25 11.15
N TYR A 247 17.52 0.58 11.74
CA TYR A 247 17.38 1.69 12.68
C TYR A 247 17.10 1.14 14.08
N ASP A 248 17.91 1.54 15.06
CA ASP A 248 17.73 1.21 16.47
C ASP A 248 16.77 2.23 17.10
N LEU A 249 15.61 1.75 17.57
CA LEU A 249 14.54 2.61 18.08
C LEU A 249 14.92 3.30 19.40
N GLU A 250 15.76 2.67 20.22
CA GLU A 250 16.19 3.21 21.52
C GLU A 250 17.38 4.16 21.34
N LYS A 251 18.39 3.72 20.59
CA LYS A 251 19.63 4.49 20.39
C LYS A 251 19.52 5.55 19.31
N LYS A 252 18.44 5.53 18.52
CA LYS A 252 18.20 6.42 17.37
C LYS A 252 19.38 6.45 16.39
N SER A 253 19.93 5.28 16.08
CA SER A 253 21.12 5.14 15.25
C SER A 253 20.90 4.18 14.09
N PHE A 254 21.67 4.39 13.02
CA PHE A 254 21.60 3.59 11.81
C PHE A 254 22.74 2.59 11.72
N LYS A 255 22.45 1.43 11.14
CA LYS A 255 23.44 0.45 10.71
C LYS A 255 23.13 0.02 9.28
N GLN A 256 24.10 0.13 8.40
CA GLN A 256 23.95 -0.29 7.00
C GLN A 256 23.71 -1.79 6.90
N VAL A 257 22.87 -2.18 5.94
CA VAL A 257 22.57 -3.58 5.65
C VAL A 257 23.17 -3.96 4.30
N GLU A 258 23.93 -5.04 4.30
CA GLU A 258 24.37 -5.71 3.09
C GLU A 258 23.65 -7.06 3.02
N ILE A 259 23.00 -7.32 1.88
CA ILE A 259 22.34 -8.60 1.62
C ILE A 259 23.07 -9.22 0.43
N SER A 260 23.63 -10.40 0.62
CA SER A 260 24.35 -11.11 -0.43
C SER A 260 23.47 -11.27 -1.68
N GLY A 261 23.98 -10.86 -2.84
CA GLY A 261 23.26 -10.91 -4.11
C GLY A 261 22.35 -9.70 -4.38
N LEU A 262 22.18 -8.78 -3.43
CA LEU A 262 21.51 -7.50 -3.66
C LEU A 262 22.55 -6.36 -3.75
N PRO A 263 22.40 -5.43 -4.71
CA PRO A 263 23.24 -4.24 -4.74
C PRO A 263 22.94 -3.36 -3.52
N GLY A 264 23.95 -2.65 -3.02
CA GLY A 264 23.78 -1.72 -1.88
C GLY A 264 22.81 -0.57 -2.16
N VAL A 265 22.55 -0.29 -3.44
CA VAL A 265 21.55 0.67 -3.92
C VAL A 265 20.69 0.01 -4.99
N PHE A 266 19.38 0.26 -4.95
CA PHE A 266 18.41 -0.33 -5.88
C PHE A 266 17.24 0.62 -6.18
N ASN A 267 16.45 0.27 -7.20
CA ASN A 267 15.27 1.01 -7.66
C ASN A 267 13.98 0.16 -7.67
N PHE A 268 13.90 -0.85 -6.80
CA PHE A 268 12.72 -1.71 -6.64
C PHE A 268 12.12 -1.59 -5.24
N GLN A 269 10.83 -1.94 -5.09
CA GLN A 269 10.16 -1.97 -3.80
C GLN A 269 10.44 -3.30 -3.08
N PRO A 270 11.18 -3.31 -1.95
CA PRO A 270 11.39 -4.52 -1.18
C PRO A 270 10.07 -5.01 -0.59
N THR A 271 9.91 -6.33 -0.53
CA THR A 271 8.74 -7.02 0.02
C THR A 271 9.23 -8.21 0.82
N ILE A 272 8.60 -8.48 1.97
CA ILE A 272 8.88 -9.70 2.71
C ILE A 272 7.71 -10.63 2.52
N CYS A 273 7.95 -11.70 1.77
CA CYS A 273 7.01 -12.80 1.63
C CYS A 273 7.52 -13.94 2.50
N TRP A 274 6.80 -14.24 3.60
CA TRP A 274 6.93 -15.54 4.23
C TRP A 274 6.26 -16.54 3.30
N GLY A 275 7.05 -17.46 2.73
CA GLY A 275 6.54 -18.45 1.79
C GLY A 275 5.40 -19.24 2.42
N SER A 276 4.30 -19.39 1.69
CA SER A 276 3.29 -20.40 1.99
C SER A 276 3.22 -21.37 0.80
N LEU A 277 2.85 -22.61 1.09
CA LEU A 277 2.59 -23.64 0.09
C LEU A 277 1.18 -23.50 -0.54
N CYS A 278 0.56 -22.30 -0.52
CA CYS A 278 -0.80 -22.11 -1.02
C CYS A 278 -0.91 -22.47 -2.51
N LEU A 279 -1.76 -23.46 -2.78
CA LEU A 279 -2.12 -23.92 -4.11
C LEU A 279 -3.12 -22.93 -4.71
N LEU A 280 -2.75 -22.30 -5.82
CA LEU A 280 -3.59 -21.33 -6.53
C LEU A 280 -4.85 -21.95 -7.16
N ASP A 281 -4.94 -23.29 -7.18
CA ASP A 281 -5.92 -24.04 -7.96
C ASP A 281 -6.69 -25.10 -7.14
N GLY A 282 -6.49 -25.20 -5.82
CA GLY A 282 -7.24 -26.16 -4.97
C GLY A 282 -6.91 -27.65 -5.17
N ASP A 283 -6.06 -28.02 -6.13
CA ASP A 283 -5.62 -29.41 -6.29
C ASP A 283 -4.56 -29.80 -5.23
N PRO A 284 -4.72 -30.92 -4.51
CA PRO A 284 -3.72 -31.38 -3.55
C PRO A 284 -2.39 -31.68 -4.25
N VAL A 285 -1.29 -31.26 -3.63
CA VAL A 285 0.05 -31.74 -4.00
C VAL A 285 0.07 -33.24 -3.67
N ILE A 286 0.01 -34.07 -4.70
CA ILE A 286 0.51 -35.44 -4.57
C ILE A 286 2.01 -35.28 -4.30
N VAL A 287 2.41 -35.70 -3.10
CA VAL A 287 3.82 -35.86 -2.68
C VAL A 287 4.49 -36.93 -3.53
#